data_AF-A0A2V9VG43-F1
#
_entry.id   AF-A0A2V9VG43-F1
#
_cell.length_a   1.000
_cell.length_b   1.000
_cell.length_c   1.000
_cell.angle_alpha   90.00
_cell.angle_beta   90.00
_cell.angle_gamma   90.00
#
_symmetry.space_group_name_H-M   'P 1'
#
loop_
_entity.id
_entity.type
_entity.pdbx_description
1 polymer ?
#
loop_
_entity_poly.entity_id
_entity_poly.type
_entity_poly.pdbx_seq_one_letter_code
_entity_poly.pdbx_strand_id
1 'polypeptide(L)'
;MSAGILSFILATSSIPRLRSPRCFLAFVNAGVYFLQIYVMFEAINKPAMAWFALGLAAVYIFLSRQTQEYYPDPENVQRLHFLHLALAIGFITIAIPIRLDGHWITIGWLVEAAVLLWLSDRIRSSFLSLFAVGALGLGVFRLLAFDNFNAQTLFFNARLGTYAVAIAVLAALAYFGRKRNDELGLRGAMVAVVALNVLALVALSLEVSDYYARQMSAARPAYHAGRYAPYNAERAYTHSIQIAEDFTYSALWMAYGAMLMIIGFWRRSSFVRWQALVLIAVTIIKVFVYDFSQLDRGYRIVSFIVLGVLLLAISFVYQRDWLQLSGARRKSGDTA
;
A
#
# COMPACT_ATOMS: atom_id res chain seq x y z
N MET A 1 -10.36 -8.07 -17.76
CA MET A 1 -9.67 -7.58 -16.54
C MET A 1 -9.77 -8.55 -15.35
N SER A 2 -10.68 -9.53 -15.35
CA SER A 2 -10.85 -10.55 -14.30
C SER A 2 -9.93 -11.78 -14.42
N ALA A 3 -9.34 -12.04 -15.59
CA ALA A 3 -8.48 -13.22 -15.80
C ALA A 3 -7.14 -13.14 -15.05
N GLY A 4 -6.56 -11.94 -14.89
CA GLY A 4 -5.20 -11.77 -14.32
C GLY A 4 -5.10 -12.04 -12.81
N ILE A 5 -6.19 -11.81 -12.05
CA ILE A 5 -6.23 -12.06 -10.59
C ILE A 5 -6.42 -13.55 -10.31
N LEU A 6 -7.28 -14.23 -11.09
CA LEU A 6 -7.37 -15.69 -11.04
C LEU A 6 -6.06 -16.33 -11.52
N SER A 7 -5.38 -15.79 -12.52
CA SER A 7 -4.04 -16.25 -12.90
C SER A 7 -2.97 -15.99 -11.83
N PHE A 8 -3.12 -14.98 -10.96
CA PHE A 8 -2.22 -14.75 -9.83
C PHE A 8 -2.41 -15.78 -8.71
N ILE A 9 -3.67 -16.18 -8.44
CA ILE A 9 -4.02 -17.24 -7.48
C ILE A 9 -3.76 -18.65 -8.06
N LEU A 10 -3.87 -18.81 -9.38
CA LEU A 10 -3.58 -20.06 -10.08
C LEU A 10 -2.09 -20.19 -10.46
N ALA A 11 -1.31 -19.12 -10.56
CA ALA A 11 0.15 -19.22 -10.70
C ALA A 11 0.84 -19.50 -9.35
N THR A 12 0.22 -19.14 -8.22
CA THR A 12 0.59 -19.68 -6.90
C THR A 12 0.15 -21.13 -6.69
N SER A 13 -0.60 -21.74 -7.63
CA SER A 13 -0.86 -23.18 -7.62
C SER A 13 0.37 -24.02 -8.00
N SER A 14 1.50 -23.38 -8.32
CA SER A 14 2.83 -24.01 -8.34
C SER A 14 3.41 -24.25 -6.94
N ILE A 15 2.58 -24.56 -5.94
CA ILE A 15 2.99 -25.27 -4.72
C ILE A 15 2.41 -26.71 -4.75
N PRO A 16 2.80 -27.61 -5.67
CA PRO A 16 2.33 -28.99 -5.63
C PRO A 16 3.06 -29.84 -4.58
N ARG A 17 3.98 -29.26 -3.79
CA ARG A 17 5.00 -30.02 -3.02
C ARG A 17 4.75 -30.16 -1.51
N LEU A 18 3.72 -29.53 -0.94
CA LEU A 18 3.45 -29.60 0.52
C LEU A 18 2.23 -30.46 0.90
N ARG A 19 1.52 -31.06 -0.07
CA ARG A 19 0.33 -31.93 0.15
C ARG A 19 0.64 -33.31 0.73
N SER A 20 1.69 -33.43 1.55
CA SER A 20 1.89 -34.68 2.31
C SER A 20 1.20 -34.54 3.68
N PRO A 21 0.43 -35.54 4.13
CA PRO A 21 -0.22 -35.51 5.44
C PRO A 21 0.81 -35.34 6.58
N ARG A 22 2.05 -35.80 6.38
CA ARG A 22 3.15 -35.65 7.34
C ARG A 22 3.62 -34.19 7.48
N CYS A 23 3.76 -33.46 6.38
CA CYS A 23 4.12 -32.03 6.43
C CYS A 23 3.03 -31.20 7.11
N PHE A 24 1.77 -31.52 6.82
CA PHE A 24 0.64 -30.86 7.48
C PHE A 24 0.63 -31.13 8.99
N LEU A 25 0.81 -32.39 9.39
CA LEU A 25 0.92 -32.76 10.82
C LEU A 25 2.08 -32.06 11.51
N ALA A 26 3.25 -31.96 10.88
CA ALA A 26 4.40 -31.24 11.45
C ALA A 26 4.11 -29.75 11.64
N PHE A 27 3.46 -29.11 10.65
CA PHE A 27 3.03 -27.70 10.76
C PHE A 27 2.02 -27.50 11.90
N VAL A 28 0.99 -28.35 11.97
CA VAL A 28 -0.02 -28.31 13.03
C VAL A 28 0.62 -28.54 14.39
N ASN A 29 1.53 -29.52 14.51
CA ASN A 29 2.22 -29.82 15.76
C ASN A 29 3.04 -28.60 16.25
N ALA A 30 3.78 -27.94 15.36
CA ALA A 30 4.53 -26.73 15.68
C ALA A 30 3.61 -25.61 16.19
N GLY A 31 2.47 -25.41 15.55
CA GLY A 31 1.47 -24.41 15.95
C GLY A 31 0.82 -24.74 17.29
N VAL A 32 0.43 -26.00 17.51
CA VAL A 32 -0.18 -26.46 18.77
C VAL A 32 0.81 -26.31 19.92
N TYR A 33 2.06 -26.72 19.73
CA TYR A 33 3.11 -26.57 20.73
C TYR A 33 3.34 -25.11 21.12
N PHE A 34 3.43 -24.22 20.12
CA PHE A 34 3.51 -22.79 20.36
C PHE A 34 2.31 -22.26 21.15
N LEU A 35 1.08 -22.67 20.77
CA LEU A 35 -0.15 -22.21 21.41
C LEU A 35 -0.27 -22.71 22.86
N GLN A 36 0.15 -23.94 23.16
CA GLN A 36 0.20 -24.45 24.53
C GLN A 36 1.13 -23.60 25.40
N ILE A 37 2.30 -23.24 24.87
CA ILE A 37 3.26 -22.40 25.59
C ILE A 37 2.74 -20.97 25.70
N TYR A 38 2.07 -20.46 24.67
CA TYR A 38 1.41 -19.15 24.70
C TYR A 38 0.41 -19.08 25.86
N VAL A 39 -0.49 -20.05 25.97
CA VAL A 39 -1.47 -20.11 27.07
C VAL A 39 -0.79 -20.21 28.43
N MET A 40 0.30 -20.98 28.54
CA MET A 40 1.02 -21.15 29.80
C MET A 40 1.78 -19.88 30.23
N PHE A 41 2.44 -19.20 29.29
CA PHE A 41 3.28 -18.02 29.58
C PHE A 41 2.50 -16.70 29.58
N GLU A 42 1.38 -16.59 28.87
CA GLU A 42 0.55 -15.38 28.87
C GLU A 42 0.10 -15.01 30.30
N ALA A 43 -0.13 -16.02 31.15
CA ALA A 43 -0.51 -15.85 32.54
C ALA A 43 0.63 -15.35 33.46
N ILE A 44 1.89 -15.45 33.02
CA ILE A 44 3.07 -15.26 33.89
C ILE A 44 3.93 -14.09 33.41
N ASN A 45 4.32 -14.07 32.13
CA ASN A 45 5.28 -13.09 31.61
C ASN A 45 5.16 -12.92 30.08
N LYS A 46 4.33 -11.98 29.63
CA LYS A 46 4.11 -11.66 28.21
C LYS A 46 5.39 -11.39 27.40
N PRO A 47 6.34 -10.55 27.83
CA PRO A 47 7.52 -10.25 27.01
C PRO A 47 8.48 -11.44 26.83
N ALA A 48 8.46 -12.44 27.73
CA ALA A 48 9.25 -13.67 27.55
C ALA A 48 8.77 -14.50 26.34
N MET A 49 7.51 -14.37 25.95
CA MET A 49 6.91 -15.14 24.85
C MET A 49 7.55 -14.86 23.49
N ALA A 50 7.95 -13.61 23.23
CA ALA A 50 8.63 -13.25 21.99
C ALA A 50 10.00 -13.94 21.87
N TRP A 51 10.76 -14.00 22.96
CA TRP A 51 12.04 -14.71 22.98
C TRP A 51 11.87 -16.21 22.77
N PHE A 52 10.79 -16.79 23.30
CA PHE A 52 10.46 -18.18 23.05
C PHE A 52 10.12 -18.46 21.59
N ALA A 53 9.32 -17.60 20.94
CA ALA A 53 9.04 -17.68 19.51
C ALA A 53 10.34 -17.64 18.67
N LEU A 54 11.25 -16.72 19.00
CA LEU A 54 12.57 -16.64 18.36
C LEU A 54 13.43 -17.88 18.62
N GLY A 55 13.37 -18.45 19.83
CA GLY A 55 14.02 -19.71 20.18
C GLY A 55 13.51 -20.87 19.33
N LEU A 56 12.19 -20.99 19.16
CA LEU A 56 11.60 -21.96 18.23
C LEU A 56 12.06 -21.73 16.80
N ALA A 57 12.08 -20.47 16.32
CA ALA A 57 12.58 -20.17 14.99
C ALA A 57 14.02 -20.63 14.80
N ALA A 58 14.89 -20.43 15.79
CA ALA A 58 16.27 -20.90 15.77
C ALA A 58 16.37 -22.44 15.71
N VAL A 59 15.52 -23.16 16.46
CA VAL A 59 15.42 -24.62 16.39
C VAL A 59 15.01 -25.08 14.99
N TYR A 60 13.99 -24.45 14.39
CA TYR A 60 13.55 -24.80 13.04
C TYR A 60 14.62 -24.48 11.97
N ILE A 61 15.38 -23.39 12.11
CA ILE A 61 16.53 -23.09 11.24
C ILE A 61 17.63 -24.17 11.40
N PHE A 62 17.92 -24.58 12.63
CA PHE A 62 18.90 -25.63 12.91
C PHE A 62 18.49 -26.97 12.29
N LEU A 63 17.24 -27.41 12.50
CA LEU A 63 16.69 -28.62 11.89
C LEU A 63 16.68 -28.54 10.36
N SER A 64 16.39 -27.36 9.80
CA SER A 64 16.43 -27.11 8.36
C SER A 64 17.83 -27.33 7.76
N ARG A 65 18.90 -27.02 8.51
CA ARG A 65 20.29 -27.28 8.10
C ARG A 65 20.65 -28.77 8.22
N GLN A 66 20.33 -29.39 9.35
CA GLN A 66 20.64 -30.81 9.60
C GLN A 66 19.94 -31.76 8.61
N THR A 67 18.73 -31.40 8.16
CA THR A 67 17.98 -32.19 7.16
C THR A 67 18.73 -32.32 5.83
N GLN A 68 19.57 -31.35 5.47
CA GLN A 68 20.36 -31.39 4.23
C GLN A 68 21.57 -32.34 4.33
N GLU A 69 22.08 -32.61 5.53
CA GLU A 69 23.28 -33.42 5.75
C GLU A 69 22.97 -34.93 5.83
N TYR A 70 21.78 -35.29 6.33
CA TYR A 70 21.49 -36.68 6.75
C TYR A 70 20.65 -37.52 5.79
N TYR A 71 19.88 -36.92 4.87
CA TYR A 71 18.91 -37.66 4.05
C TYR A 71 19.32 -37.69 2.56
N PRO A 72 19.50 -38.87 1.94
CA PRO A 72 19.92 -38.98 0.53
C PRO A 72 18.79 -38.79 -0.50
N ASP A 73 17.52 -38.76 -0.09
CA ASP A 73 16.38 -38.57 -1.01
C ASP A 73 16.13 -37.07 -1.29
N PRO A 74 16.46 -36.57 -2.50
CA PRO A 74 16.48 -35.13 -2.78
C PRO A 74 15.10 -34.47 -2.72
N GLU A 75 14.01 -35.18 -3.00
CA GLU A 75 12.67 -34.56 -3.01
C GLU A 75 12.13 -34.34 -1.59
N ASN A 76 12.26 -35.33 -0.71
CA ASN A 76 11.73 -35.26 0.65
C ASN A 76 12.54 -34.28 1.51
N VAL A 77 13.87 -34.23 1.32
CA VAL A 77 14.77 -33.25 1.96
C VAL A 77 14.34 -31.84 1.62
N GLN A 78 14.09 -31.56 0.33
CA GLN A 78 13.73 -30.21 -0.12
C GLN A 78 12.38 -29.75 0.45
N ARG A 79 11.37 -30.63 0.49
CA ARG A 79 10.05 -30.33 1.08
C ARG A 79 10.16 -30.03 2.57
N LEU A 80 10.91 -30.86 3.29
CA LEU A 80 11.07 -30.75 4.73
C LEU A 80 11.90 -29.50 5.08
N HIS A 81 12.95 -29.21 4.32
CA HIS A 81 13.74 -27.98 4.45
C HIS A 81 12.88 -26.71 4.32
N PHE A 82 12.05 -26.62 3.26
CA PHE A 82 11.16 -25.47 3.07
C PHE A 82 10.11 -25.35 4.17
N LEU A 83 9.57 -26.46 4.66
CA LEU A 83 8.62 -26.46 5.78
C LEU A 83 9.24 -25.88 7.06
N HIS A 84 10.46 -26.33 7.41
CA HIS A 84 11.16 -25.81 8.59
C HIS A 84 11.48 -24.32 8.44
N LEU A 85 11.91 -23.89 7.25
CA LEU A 85 12.15 -22.47 6.97
C LEU A 85 10.86 -21.64 7.07
N ALA A 86 9.73 -22.18 6.60
CA ALA A 86 8.40 -21.57 6.74
C ALA A 86 8.03 -21.33 8.20
N LEU A 87 8.21 -22.35 9.03
CA LEU A 87 7.90 -22.31 10.45
C LEU A 87 8.80 -21.30 11.15
N ALA A 88 10.10 -21.30 10.84
CA ALA A 88 11.03 -20.33 11.39
C ALA A 88 10.65 -18.88 11.06
N ILE A 89 10.34 -18.60 9.79
CA ILE A 89 9.88 -17.27 9.36
C ILE A 89 8.57 -16.92 10.06
N GLY A 90 7.60 -17.82 10.07
CA GLY A 90 6.31 -17.61 10.75
C GLY A 90 6.47 -17.26 12.24
N PHE A 91 7.36 -17.95 12.95
CA PHE A 91 7.66 -17.64 14.35
C PHE A 91 8.36 -16.29 14.54
N ILE A 92 9.26 -15.90 13.62
CA ILE A 92 9.85 -14.55 13.61
C ILE A 92 8.75 -13.50 13.39
N THR A 93 7.87 -13.71 12.41
CA THR A 93 6.76 -12.78 12.10
C THR A 93 5.81 -12.62 13.28
N ILE A 94 5.53 -13.69 14.03
CA ILE A 94 4.67 -13.68 15.23
C ILE A 94 5.40 -13.05 16.43
N ALA A 95 6.72 -13.17 16.54
CA ALA A 95 7.48 -12.55 17.63
C ALA A 95 7.39 -11.01 17.61
N ILE A 96 7.27 -10.41 16.43
CA ILE A 96 7.18 -8.95 16.23
C ILE A 96 5.99 -8.32 16.99
N PRO A 97 4.71 -8.70 16.73
CA PRO A 97 3.57 -8.15 17.45
C PRO A 97 3.53 -8.51 18.94
N ILE A 98 4.24 -9.56 19.37
CA ILE A 98 4.34 -9.93 20.78
C ILE A 98 5.33 -9.02 21.52
N ARG A 99 6.41 -8.59 20.85
CA ARG A 99 7.48 -7.82 21.49
C ARG A 99 7.31 -6.31 21.40
N LEU A 100 6.78 -5.84 20.27
CA LEU A 100 6.69 -4.43 19.93
C LEU A 100 5.27 -3.92 20.17
N ASP A 101 5.16 -2.62 20.43
CA ASP A 101 3.88 -1.95 20.68
C ASP A 101 3.58 -0.88 19.62
N GLY A 102 2.29 -0.61 19.40
CA GLY A 102 1.83 0.47 18.52
C GLY A 102 2.40 0.36 17.11
N HIS A 103 2.89 1.46 16.56
CA HIS A 103 3.38 1.53 15.17
C HIS A 103 4.70 0.78 14.93
N TRP A 104 5.44 0.43 15.98
CA TRP A 104 6.68 -0.35 15.85
C TRP A 104 6.42 -1.76 15.31
N ILE A 105 5.23 -2.33 15.54
CA ILE A 105 4.82 -3.61 14.95
C ILE A 105 4.78 -3.51 13.42
N THR A 106 4.17 -2.44 12.87
CA THR A 106 4.13 -2.19 11.43
C THR A 106 5.52 -2.02 10.85
N ILE A 107 6.39 -1.22 11.50
CA ILE A 107 7.79 -1.07 11.08
C ILE A 107 8.48 -2.44 11.06
N GLY A 108 8.26 -3.27 12.08
CA GLY A 108 8.80 -4.62 12.16
C GLY A 108 8.43 -5.48 10.96
N TRP A 109 7.15 -5.56 10.59
CA TRP A 109 6.71 -6.33 9.42
C TRP A 109 7.21 -5.76 8.09
N LEU A 110 7.30 -4.44 7.96
CA LEU A 110 7.85 -3.80 6.76
C LEU A 110 9.35 -4.09 6.61
N VAL A 111 10.11 -4.03 7.70
CA VAL A 111 11.54 -4.37 7.72
C VAL A 111 11.74 -5.86 7.46
N GLU A 112 10.96 -6.73 8.10
CA GLU A 112 10.98 -8.17 7.84
C GLU A 112 10.69 -8.46 6.36
N ALA A 113 9.66 -7.84 5.78
CA ALA A 113 9.35 -7.97 4.37
C ALA A 113 10.52 -7.54 3.47
N ALA A 114 11.18 -6.42 3.78
CA ALA A 114 12.35 -5.96 3.02
C ALA A 114 13.51 -6.95 3.07
N VAL A 115 13.81 -7.50 4.26
CA VAL A 115 14.84 -8.51 4.45
C VAL A 115 14.50 -9.79 3.69
N LEU A 116 13.26 -10.26 3.80
CA LEU A 116 12.80 -11.46 3.09
C LEU A 116 12.80 -11.26 1.57
N LEU A 117 12.42 -10.09 1.06
CA LEU A 117 12.49 -9.77 -0.37
C LEU A 117 13.92 -9.84 -0.88
N TRP A 118 14.85 -9.18 -0.18
CA TRP A 118 16.27 -9.22 -0.50
C TRP A 118 16.84 -10.64 -0.48
N LEU A 119 16.49 -11.43 0.54
CA LEU A 119 16.93 -12.81 0.68
C LEU A 119 16.30 -13.73 -0.37
N SER A 120 15.03 -13.50 -0.73
CA SER A 120 14.30 -14.26 -1.75
C SER A 120 14.97 -14.14 -3.13
N ASP A 121 15.49 -12.96 -3.44
CA ASP A 121 16.18 -12.68 -4.70
C ASP A 121 17.57 -13.34 -4.74
N ARG A 122 18.30 -13.29 -3.61
CA ARG A 122 19.60 -13.95 -3.44
C ARG A 122 19.51 -15.48 -3.59
N ILE A 123 18.49 -16.09 -2.98
CA ILE A 123 18.30 -17.55 -2.95
C ILE A 123 17.46 -18.04 -4.14
N ARG A 124 16.87 -17.11 -4.94
CA ARG A 124 15.92 -17.40 -6.03
C ARG A 124 14.78 -18.32 -5.60
N SER A 125 14.28 -18.14 -4.39
CA SER A 125 13.24 -18.97 -3.80
C SER A 125 11.87 -18.28 -3.87
N SER A 126 10.97 -18.81 -4.70
CA SER A 126 9.57 -18.35 -4.78
C SER A 126 8.83 -18.44 -3.45
N PHE A 127 9.20 -19.42 -2.62
CA PHE A 127 8.65 -19.62 -1.29
C PHE A 127 8.88 -18.42 -0.36
N LEU A 128 10.13 -17.94 -0.26
CA LEU A 128 10.49 -16.77 0.54
C LEU A 128 9.82 -15.49 0.02
N SER A 129 9.68 -15.39 -1.31
CA SER A 129 8.97 -14.26 -1.94
C SER A 129 7.51 -14.20 -1.52
N LEU A 130 6.85 -15.33 -1.27
CA LEU A 130 5.46 -15.36 -0.80
C LEU A 130 5.34 -14.80 0.63
N PHE A 131 6.23 -15.23 1.54
CA PHE A 131 6.28 -14.71 2.91
C PHE A 131 6.60 -13.23 2.94
N ALA A 132 7.57 -12.79 2.13
CA ALA A 132 7.89 -11.38 1.95
C ALA A 132 6.67 -10.53 1.55
N VAL A 133 5.94 -10.95 0.52
CA VAL A 133 4.74 -10.24 0.05
C VAL A 133 3.63 -10.30 1.11
N GLY A 134 3.49 -11.42 1.81
CA GLY A 134 2.56 -11.57 2.92
C GLY A 134 2.84 -10.59 4.07
N ALA A 135 4.09 -10.53 4.54
CA ALA A 135 4.52 -9.60 5.57
C ALA A 135 4.36 -8.13 5.13
N LEU A 136 4.69 -7.81 3.87
CA LEU A 136 4.50 -6.48 3.30
C LEU A 136 3.01 -6.10 3.27
N GLY A 137 2.15 -7.00 2.81
CA GLY A 137 0.71 -6.79 2.75
C GLY A 137 0.11 -6.60 4.14
N LEU A 138 0.53 -7.42 5.11
CA LEU A 138 0.13 -7.32 6.51
C LEU A 138 0.55 -5.97 7.14
N GLY A 139 1.80 -5.55 6.89
CA GLY A 139 2.33 -4.26 7.32
C GLY A 139 1.56 -3.08 6.74
N VAL A 140 1.34 -3.07 5.42
CA VAL A 140 0.57 -2.01 4.75
C VAL A 140 -0.90 -2.00 5.20
N PHE A 141 -1.53 -3.16 5.35
CA PHE A 141 -2.90 -3.25 5.84
C PHE A 141 -3.02 -2.70 7.26
N ARG A 142 -2.12 -3.10 8.16
CA ARG A 142 -2.12 -2.59 9.54
C ARG A 142 -1.88 -1.08 9.61
N LEU A 143 -0.95 -0.58 8.80
CA LEU A 143 -0.66 0.85 8.68
C LEU A 143 -1.90 1.67 8.31
N LEU A 144 -2.74 1.15 7.42
CA LEU A 144 -3.93 1.84 6.92
C LEU A 144 -5.16 1.65 7.81
N ALA A 145 -5.33 0.48 8.41
CA ALA A 145 -6.58 0.11 9.10
C ALA A 145 -6.52 0.28 10.63
N PHE A 146 -5.35 0.16 11.25
CA PHE A 146 -5.25 0.06 12.72
C PHE A 146 -4.29 1.05 13.36
N ASP A 147 -3.22 1.45 12.67
CA ASP A 147 -2.25 2.37 13.26
C ASP A 147 -2.86 3.78 13.39
N ASN A 148 -3.24 4.12 14.62
CA ASN A 148 -3.69 5.46 14.98
C ASN A 148 -2.51 6.26 15.53
N PHE A 149 -2.21 7.40 14.89
CA PHE A 149 -1.10 8.25 15.25
C PHE A 149 -1.61 9.55 15.87
N ASN A 150 -1.16 9.84 17.09
CA ASN A 150 -1.34 11.17 17.70
C ASN A 150 -0.18 12.07 17.26
N ALA A 151 -0.28 12.66 16.06
CA ALA A 151 0.76 13.56 15.56
C ALA A 151 0.59 14.98 16.12
N GLN A 152 1.54 15.41 16.95
CA GLN A 152 1.56 16.80 17.46
C GLN A 152 2.29 17.77 16.52
N THR A 153 3.17 17.25 15.66
CA THR A 153 4.01 17.98 14.70
C THR A 153 3.57 17.67 13.25
N LEU A 154 3.64 18.67 12.35
CA LEU A 154 3.15 18.55 10.96
C LEU A 154 4.01 17.65 10.05
N PHE A 155 5.34 17.83 10.05
CA PHE A 155 6.18 17.16 9.05
C PHE A 155 7.16 16.13 9.64
N PHE A 156 7.36 16.17 10.95
CA PHE A 156 8.31 15.28 11.64
C PHE A 156 7.56 14.55 12.75
N ASN A 157 6.65 13.68 12.34
CA ASN A 157 5.87 12.83 13.24
C ASN A 157 6.16 11.35 12.95
N ALA A 158 5.81 10.49 13.91
CA ALA A 158 6.00 9.04 13.78
C ALA A 158 5.20 8.45 12.61
N ARG A 159 4.07 9.05 12.23
CA ARG A 159 3.25 8.64 11.09
C ARG A 159 4.00 8.78 9.77
N LEU A 160 4.52 9.96 9.48
CA LEU A 160 5.27 10.20 8.26
C LEU A 160 6.51 9.31 8.22
N GLY A 161 7.15 9.06 9.37
CA GLY A 161 8.23 8.09 9.50
C GLY A 161 7.83 6.67 9.09
N THR A 162 6.68 6.16 9.57
CA THR A 162 6.22 4.80 9.23
C THR A 162 5.79 4.68 7.77
N TYR A 163 5.10 5.69 7.24
CA TYR A 163 4.76 5.76 5.81
C TYR A 163 6.02 5.86 4.94
N ALA A 164 7.03 6.63 5.36
CA ALA A 164 8.30 6.72 4.64
C ALA A 164 9.03 5.37 4.59
N VAL A 165 9.02 4.60 5.69
CA VAL A 165 9.54 3.22 5.70
C VAL A 165 8.75 2.35 4.72
N ALA A 166 7.42 2.37 4.74
CA ALA A 166 6.60 1.58 3.81
C ALA A 166 6.88 1.93 2.34
N ILE A 167 6.96 3.22 2.03
CA ILE A 167 7.28 3.74 0.69
C ILE A 167 8.69 3.31 0.28
N ALA A 168 9.67 3.37 1.18
CA ALA A 168 11.04 2.94 0.89
C ALA A 168 11.12 1.43 0.57
N VAL A 169 10.40 0.60 1.32
CA VAL A 169 10.34 -0.85 1.06
C VAL A 169 9.66 -1.15 -0.27
N LEU A 170 8.55 -0.48 -0.60
CA LEU A 170 7.89 -0.61 -1.90
C LEU A 170 8.76 -0.10 -3.05
N ALA A 171 9.51 0.98 -2.84
CA ALA A 171 10.45 1.49 -3.82
C ALA A 171 11.61 0.50 -4.07
N ALA A 172 12.13 -0.13 -3.01
CA ALA A 172 13.12 -1.19 -3.12
C ALA A 172 12.55 -2.39 -3.90
N LEU A 173 11.33 -2.83 -3.58
CA LEU A 173 10.63 -3.89 -4.32
C LEU A 173 10.46 -3.53 -5.80
N ALA A 174 10.05 -2.30 -6.11
CA ALA A 174 9.92 -1.84 -7.48
C ALA A 174 11.26 -1.79 -8.24
N TYR A 175 12.34 -1.39 -7.55
CA TYR A 175 13.68 -1.33 -8.12
C TYR A 175 14.23 -2.73 -8.43
N PHE A 176 14.18 -3.65 -7.46
CA PHE A 176 14.65 -5.03 -7.65
C PHE A 176 13.75 -5.82 -8.61
N GLY A 177 12.43 -5.65 -8.54
CA GLY A 177 11.49 -6.30 -9.43
C GLY A 177 11.68 -5.92 -10.91
N ARG A 178 12.09 -4.69 -11.21
CA ARG A 178 12.44 -4.27 -12.59
C ARG A 178 13.75 -4.85 -13.10
N LYS A 179 14.67 -5.22 -12.21
CA LYS A 179 15.94 -5.87 -12.58
C LYS A 179 15.77 -7.36 -12.86
N ARG A 180 14.73 -7.98 -12.31
CA ARG A 180 14.39 -9.35 -12.65
C ARG A 180 13.74 -9.35 -14.04
N ASN A 181 14.36 -10.05 -14.99
CA ASN A 181 13.81 -10.24 -16.34
C ASN A 181 12.64 -11.25 -16.36
N ASP A 182 11.93 -11.41 -15.24
CA ASP A 182 10.77 -12.29 -15.09
C ASP A 182 9.46 -11.48 -15.12
N GLU A 183 8.40 -12.08 -15.65
CA GLU A 183 7.10 -11.42 -15.72
C GLU A 183 6.54 -11.11 -14.32
N LEU A 184 6.83 -11.98 -13.35
CA LEU A 184 6.40 -11.81 -11.96
C LEU A 184 7.07 -10.62 -11.27
N GLY A 185 8.37 -10.40 -11.48
CA GLY A 185 9.09 -9.25 -10.94
C GLY A 185 8.62 -7.94 -11.55
N LEU A 186 8.35 -7.93 -12.87
CA LEU A 186 7.77 -6.77 -13.55
C LEU A 186 6.37 -6.42 -13.02
N ARG A 187 5.48 -7.42 -12.90
CA ARG A 187 4.14 -7.22 -12.32
C ARG A 187 4.21 -6.75 -10.87
N GLY A 188 5.06 -7.38 -10.06
CA GLY A 188 5.32 -6.98 -8.68
C GLY A 188 5.82 -5.54 -8.57
N ALA A 189 6.73 -5.13 -9.46
CA ALA A 189 7.22 -3.77 -9.50
C ALA A 189 6.15 -2.75 -9.92
N MET A 190 5.27 -3.09 -10.87
CA MET A 190 4.15 -2.23 -11.23
C MET A 190 3.18 -2.02 -10.07
N VAL A 191 2.81 -3.11 -9.38
CA VAL A 191 1.95 -3.05 -8.18
C VAL A 191 2.61 -2.23 -7.09
N ALA A 192 3.91 -2.43 -6.84
CA ALA A 192 4.65 -1.67 -5.84
C ALA A 192 4.71 -0.17 -6.16
N VAL A 193 4.86 0.21 -7.44
CA VAL A 193 4.81 1.63 -7.87
C VAL A 193 3.43 2.24 -7.68
N VAL A 194 2.36 1.51 -7.93
CA VAL A 194 1.01 2.01 -7.65
C VAL A 194 0.81 2.17 -6.16
N ALA A 195 1.14 1.13 -5.37
CA ALA A 195 1.00 1.14 -3.93
C ALA A 195 1.81 2.27 -3.27
N LEU A 196 3.05 2.51 -3.69
CA LEU A 196 3.87 3.59 -3.11
C LEU A 196 3.28 4.97 -3.40
N ASN A 197 2.72 5.19 -4.60
CA ASN A 197 2.08 6.45 -4.94
C ASN A 197 0.77 6.67 -4.17
N VAL A 198 -0.02 5.61 -3.99
CA VAL A 198 -1.23 5.64 -3.16
C VAL A 198 -0.88 5.94 -1.71
N LEU A 199 0.11 5.25 -1.13
CA LEU A 199 0.55 5.49 0.25
C LEU A 199 1.12 6.90 0.44
N ALA A 200 1.90 7.40 -0.52
CA ALA A 200 2.39 8.78 -0.48
C ALA A 200 1.25 9.79 -0.50
N LEU A 201 0.24 9.60 -1.36
CA LEU A 201 -0.93 10.48 -1.42
C LEU A 201 -1.77 10.41 -0.13
N VAL A 202 -1.95 9.21 0.44
CA VAL A 202 -2.63 9.02 1.72
C VAL A 202 -1.87 9.71 2.85
N ALA A 203 -0.55 9.51 2.95
CA ALA A 203 0.29 10.16 3.96
C ALA A 203 0.15 11.68 3.92
N LEU A 204 0.27 12.28 2.74
CA LEU A 204 0.14 13.72 2.54
C LEU A 204 -1.27 14.22 2.86
N SER A 205 -2.31 13.45 2.52
CA SER A 205 -3.69 13.80 2.86
C SER A 205 -3.91 13.76 4.39
N LEU A 206 -3.34 12.79 5.09
CA LEU A 206 -3.43 12.72 6.55
C LEU A 206 -2.75 13.92 7.23
N GLU A 207 -1.65 14.46 6.67
CA GLU A 207 -1.05 15.68 7.20
C GLU A 207 -1.94 16.92 7.05
N VAL A 208 -2.66 17.03 5.93
CA VAL A 208 -3.68 18.07 5.74
C VAL A 208 -4.80 17.92 6.76
N SER A 209 -5.31 16.70 6.94
CA SER A 209 -6.37 16.42 7.92
C SER A 209 -5.96 16.84 9.32
N ASP A 210 -4.75 16.48 9.75
CA ASP A 210 -4.25 16.82 11.08
C ASP A 210 -4.03 18.33 11.29
N TYR A 211 -3.62 19.04 10.24
CA TYR A 211 -3.50 20.50 10.30
C TYR A 211 -4.87 21.14 10.55
N TYR A 212 -5.87 20.78 9.77
CA TYR A 212 -7.22 21.34 9.89
C TYR A 212 -7.95 20.86 11.16
N ALA A 213 -7.75 19.61 11.59
CA ALA A 213 -8.28 19.09 12.84
C ALA A 213 -7.75 19.84 14.06
N ARG A 214 -6.47 20.24 14.05
CA ARG A 214 -5.88 21.10 15.09
C ARG A 214 -6.42 22.52 15.06
N GLN A 215 -6.60 23.09 13.87
CA GLN A 215 -7.22 24.42 13.74
C GLN A 215 -8.66 24.42 14.27
N MET A 216 -9.41 23.35 14.00
CA MET A 216 -10.77 23.14 14.50
C MET A 216 -10.80 23.01 16.03
N SER A 217 -9.91 22.20 16.60
CA SER A 217 -9.86 21.97 18.04
C SER A 217 -9.31 23.16 18.83
N ALA A 218 -8.44 23.99 18.24
CA ALA A 218 -7.97 25.23 18.88
C ALA A 218 -9.06 26.32 18.92
N ALA A 219 -9.99 26.32 17.96
CA ALA A 219 -11.08 27.27 17.93
C ALA A 219 -12.20 26.93 18.94
N ARG A 220 -12.53 25.64 19.13
CA ARG A 220 -13.58 25.19 20.08
C ARG A 220 -13.45 25.75 21.52
N PRO A 221 -12.26 25.76 22.16
CA PRO A 221 -12.06 26.32 23.51
C PRO A 221 -12.40 27.81 23.60
N ALA A 222 -12.10 28.59 22.56
CA ALA A 222 -12.34 30.03 22.56
C ALA A 222 -13.85 30.37 22.60
N TYR A 223 -14.69 29.49 22.04
CA TYR A 223 -16.14 29.65 22.03
C TYR A 223 -16.80 29.19 23.35
N HIS A 224 -16.22 28.22 24.07
CA HIS A 224 -16.76 27.73 25.35
C HIS A 224 -16.33 28.55 26.58
N ALA A 225 -15.38 29.48 26.45
CA ALA A 225 -14.85 30.31 27.53
C ALA A 225 -15.78 31.47 27.99
N GLY A 226 -17.09 31.24 28.04
CA GLY A 226 -18.07 32.14 28.68
C GLY A 226 -18.46 33.40 27.89
N ARG A 227 -17.99 33.58 26.65
CA ARG A 227 -18.53 34.59 25.73
C ARG A 227 -19.71 33.98 24.98
N TYR A 228 -20.92 34.54 25.13
CA TYR A 228 -22.11 34.14 24.39
C TYR A 228 -21.89 34.31 22.87
N ALA A 229 -21.34 33.29 22.23
CA ALA A 229 -21.35 33.17 20.77
C ALA A 229 -22.68 32.53 20.36
N PRO A 230 -23.42 33.12 19.41
CA PRO A 230 -24.67 32.54 18.97
C PRO A 230 -24.38 31.19 18.29
N TYR A 231 -25.23 30.19 18.52
CA TYR A 231 -25.04 28.79 18.07
C TYR A 231 -24.74 28.65 16.56
N ASN A 232 -25.23 29.59 15.75
CA ASN A 232 -24.98 29.66 14.31
C ASN A 232 -23.53 30.07 13.95
N ALA A 233 -22.84 30.84 14.80
CA ALA A 233 -21.47 31.28 14.55
C ALA A 233 -20.46 30.13 14.66
N GLU A 234 -20.65 29.21 15.61
CA GLU A 234 -19.82 28.01 15.72
C GLU A 234 -19.97 27.13 14.48
N ARG A 235 -21.21 26.85 14.06
CA ARG A 235 -21.49 26.07 12.84
C ARG A 235 -20.93 26.72 11.58
N ALA A 236 -21.04 28.04 11.44
CA ALA A 236 -20.50 28.75 10.29
C ALA A 236 -18.97 28.67 10.25
N TYR A 237 -18.32 28.81 11.39
CA TYR A 237 -16.86 28.70 11.50
C TYR A 237 -16.36 27.29 11.20
N THR A 238 -16.96 26.25 11.81
CA THR A 238 -16.58 24.86 11.56
C THR A 238 -16.79 24.49 10.10
N HIS A 239 -17.89 24.95 9.48
CA HIS A 239 -18.14 24.75 8.06
C HIS A 239 -17.09 25.43 7.18
N SER A 240 -16.66 26.65 7.52
CA SER A 240 -15.60 27.36 6.76
C SER A 240 -14.25 26.64 6.77
N ILE A 241 -13.89 26.03 7.91
CA ILE A 241 -12.67 25.21 8.03
C ILE A 241 -12.80 23.95 7.19
N GLN A 242 -13.95 23.27 7.22
CA GLN A 242 -14.19 22.08 6.41
C GLN A 242 -14.08 22.38 4.90
N ILE A 243 -14.68 23.48 4.42
CA ILE A 243 -14.56 23.90 3.02
C ILE A 243 -13.09 24.14 2.65
N ALA A 244 -12.31 24.79 3.53
CA ALA A 244 -10.89 25.03 3.30
C ALA A 244 -10.07 23.72 3.29
N GLU A 245 -10.43 22.76 4.15
CA GLU A 245 -9.84 21.42 4.19
C GLU A 245 -10.11 20.67 2.88
N ASP A 246 -11.36 20.64 2.42
CA ASP A 246 -11.79 20.00 1.17
C ASP A 246 -11.08 20.58 -0.05
N PHE A 247 -10.99 21.91 -0.12
CA PHE A 247 -10.25 22.61 -1.17
C PHE A 247 -8.76 22.25 -1.15
N THR A 248 -8.18 22.11 0.04
CA THR A 248 -6.77 21.73 0.19
C THR A 248 -6.52 20.29 -0.25
N TYR A 249 -7.44 19.35 0.02
CA TYR A 249 -7.34 18.00 -0.54
C TYR A 249 -7.33 18.00 -2.07
N SER A 250 -8.25 18.76 -2.69
CA SER A 250 -8.34 18.90 -4.14
C SER A 250 -7.06 19.51 -4.73
N ALA A 251 -6.54 20.58 -4.11
CA ALA A 251 -5.28 21.20 -4.51
C ALA A 251 -4.09 20.25 -4.37
N LEU A 252 -4.03 19.47 -3.28
CA LEU A 252 -2.98 18.49 -3.01
C LEU A 252 -2.99 17.37 -4.05
N TRP A 253 -4.15 16.79 -4.36
CA TRP A 253 -4.27 15.72 -5.35
C TRP A 253 -3.89 16.22 -6.74
N MET A 254 -4.28 17.46 -7.09
CA MET A 254 -3.93 18.09 -8.36
C MET A 254 -2.42 18.35 -8.46
N ALA A 255 -1.81 18.91 -7.41
CA ALA A 255 -0.37 19.15 -7.34
C ALA A 255 0.43 17.84 -7.40
N TYR A 256 -0.01 16.80 -6.68
CA TYR A 256 0.62 15.48 -6.72
C TYR A 256 0.48 14.82 -8.09
N GLY A 257 -0.69 14.93 -8.73
CA GLY A 257 -0.92 14.48 -10.10
C GLY A 257 -0.02 15.18 -11.12
N ALA A 258 0.11 16.51 -11.02
CA ALA A 258 1.02 17.29 -11.85
C ALA A 258 2.49 16.89 -11.63
N MET A 259 2.91 16.71 -10.37
CA MET A 259 4.25 16.21 -10.04
C MET A 259 4.50 14.83 -10.65
N LEU A 260 3.57 13.88 -10.52
CA LEU A 260 3.67 12.57 -11.15
C LEU A 260 3.74 12.66 -12.68
N MET A 261 3.01 13.58 -13.28
CA MET A 261 3.06 13.82 -14.72
C MET A 261 4.46 14.27 -15.16
N ILE A 262 5.04 15.25 -14.47
CA ILE A 262 6.40 15.74 -14.72
C ILE A 262 7.42 14.60 -14.58
N ILE A 263 7.34 13.84 -13.48
CA ILE A 263 8.20 12.68 -13.24
C ILE A 263 8.01 11.62 -14.34
N GLY A 264 6.78 11.39 -14.78
CA GLY A 264 6.43 10.44 -15.83
C GLY A 264 7.06 10.78 -17.18
N PHE A 265 7.11 12.07 -17.53
CA PHE A 265 7.81 12.55 -18.72
C PHE A 265 9.34 12.47 -18.55
N TRP A 266 9.89 12.93 -17.44
CA TRP A 266 11.33 12.87 -17.18
C TRP A 266 11.87 11.44 -17.19
N ARG A 267 11.15 10.48 -16.59
CA ARG A 267 11.53 9.06 -16.60
C ARG A 267 11.07 8.30 -17.85
N ARG A 268 10.48 8.98 -18.83
CA ARG A 268 9.91 8.40 -20.06
C ARG A 268 9.00 7.19 -19.80
N SER A 269 8.28 7.21 -18.68
CA SER A 269 7.45 6.07 -18.25
C SER A 269 5.98 6.32 -18.57
N SER A 270 5.45 5.61 -19.58
CA SER A 270 4.01 5.62 -19.88
C SER A 270 3.16 5.23 -18.67
N PHE A 271 3.62 4.27 -17.87
CA PHE A 271 2.88 3.78 -16.71
C PHE A 271 2.66 4.85 -15.63
N VAL A 272 3.69 5.64 -15.30
CA VAL A 272 3.55 6.73 -14.32
C VAL A 272 2.68 7.86 -14.87
N ARG A 273 2.77 8.15 -16.18
CA ARG A 273 1.90 9.14 -16.83
C ARG A 273 0.42 8.73 -16.76
N TRP A 274 0.10 7.46 -16.97
CA TRP A 274 -1.27 6.96 -16.81
C TRP A 274 -1.79 7.10 -15.38
N GLN A 275 -0.95 6.84 -14.36
CA GLN A 275 -1.33 7.09 -12.97
C GLN A 275 -1.61 8.57 -12.72
N ALA A 276 -0.77 9.46 -13.24
CA ALA A 276 -0.97 10.90 -13.15
C ALA A 276 -2.28 11.34 -13.83
N LEU A 277 -2.55 10.85 -15.04
CA LEU A 277 -3.79 11.15 -15.77
C LEU A 277 -5.03 10.68 -15.01
N VAL A 278 -5.01 9.46 -14.49
CA VAL A 278 -6.12 8.91 -13.69
C VAL A 278 -6.34 9.76 -12.44
N LEU A 279 -5.27 10.10 -11.70
CA LEU A 279 -5.39 10.91 -10.50
C LEU A 279 -5.93 12.32 -10.81
N ILE A 280 -5.43 12.97 -11.87
CA ILE A 280 -5.90 14.29 -12.30
C ILE A 280 -7.37 14.20 -12.71
N ALA A 281 -7.76 13.21 -13.51
CA ALA A 281 -9.15 13.02 -13.93
C ALA A 281 -10.08 12.80 -12.72
N VAL A 282 -9.69 11.95 -11.77
CA VAL A 282 -10.43 11.73 -10.53
C VAL A 282 -10.53 13.02 -9.71
N THR A 283 -9.46 13.80 -9.62
CA THR A 283 -9.44 15.08 -8.90
C THR A 283 -10.39 16.09 -9.55
N ILE A 284 -10.36 16.20 -10.88
CA ILE A 284 -11.27 17.06 -11.65
C ILE A 284 -12.72 16.66 -11.37
N ILE A 285 -13.04 15.36 -11.51
CA ILE A 285 -14.39 14.86 -11.23
C ILE A 285 -14.80 15.15 -9.78
N LYS A 286 -13.89 14.93 -8.81
CA LYS A 286 -14.15 15.22 -7.40
C LYS A 286 -14.49 16.70 -7.18
N VAL A 287 -13.67 17.61 -7.71
CA VAL A 287 -13.91 19.07 -7.61
C VAL A 287 -15.27 19.42 -8.21
N PHE A 288 -15.59 18.89 -9.41
CA PHE A 288 -16.88 19.12 -10.07
C PHE A 288 -18.08 18.58 -9.29
N VAL A 289 -17.98 17.40 -8.68
CA VAL A 289 -19.09 16.78 -7.96
C VAL A 289 -19.24 17.36 -6.56
N TYR A 290 -18.14 17.62 -5.86
CA TYR A 290 -18.14 17.98 -4.45
C TYR A 290 -18.09 19.50 -4.25
N ASP A 291 -17.08 20.17 -4.78
CA ASP A 291 -16.84 21.61 -4.54
C ASP A 291 -17.93 22.47 -5.20
N PHE A 292 -18.41 22.09 -6.38
CA PHE A 292 -19.53 22.79 -7.02
C PHE A 292 -20.91 22.41 -6.46
N SER A 293 -21.02 21.34 -5.68
CA SER A 293 -22.28 21.02 -4.99
C SER A 293 -22.55 21.94 -3.79
N GLN A 294 -21.49 22.45 -3.17
CA GLN A 294 -21.59 23.40 -2.05
C GLN A 294 -22.02 24.80 -2.51
N LEU A 295 -21.88 25.10 -3.80
CA LEU A 295 -22.35 26.37 -4.38
C LEU A 295 -23.87 26.41 -4.50
N ASP A 296 -24.41 27.63 -4.38
CA ASP A 296 -25.84 27.92 -4.46
C ASP A 296 -26.47 27.31 -5.72
N ARG A 297 -27.76 26.95 -5.65
CA ARG A 297 -28.43 26.08 -6.65
C ARG A 297 -28.25 26.54 -8.11
N GLY A 298 -28.11 27.85 -8.35
CA GLY A 298 -27.84 28.42 -9.68
C GLY A 298 -26.43 28.14 -10.21
N TYR A 299 -25.39 28.27 -9.39
CA TYR A 299 -24.00 28.01 -9.79
C TYR A 299 -23.76 26.53 -10.15
N ARG A 300 -24.48 25.62 -9.49
CA ARG A 300 -24.46 24.19 -9.82
C ARG A 300 -24.93 23.93 -11.25
N ILE A 301 -26.05 24.53 -11.66
CA ILE A 301 -26.62 24.38 -13.01
C ILE A 301 -25.66 24.95 -14.07
N VAL A 302 -25.14 26.15 -13.84
CA VAL A 302 -24.18 26.80 -14.75
C VAL A 302 -22.92 25.97 -14.92
N SER A 303 -22.40 25.37 -13.84
CA SER A 303 -21.17 24.58 -13.89
C SER A 303 -21.34 23.29 -14.71
N PHE A 304 -22.49 22.62 -14.62
CA PHE A 304 -22.79 21.46 -15.47
C PHE A 304 -22.95 21.84 -16.95
N ILE A 305 -23.54 23.00 -17.25
CA ILE A 305 -23.65 23.50 -18.62
C ILE A 305 -22.25 23.80 -19.19
N VAL A 306 -21.43 24.54 -18.44
CA VAL A 306 -20.05 24.86 -18.85
C VAL A 306 -19.23 23.60 -19.06
N LEU A 307 -19.34 22.62 -18.14
CA LEU A 307 -18.66 21.33 -18.29
C LEU A 307 -19.15 20.58 -19.54
N GLY A 308 -20.46 20.53 -19.79
CA GLY A 308 -21.03 19.91 -20.98
C GLY A 308 -20.54 20.54 -22.28
N VAL A 309 -20.54 21.88 -22.35
CA VAL A 309 -20.00 22.62 -23.50
C VAL A 309 -18.51 22.36 -23.68
N LEU A 310 -17.73 22.34 -22.59
CA LEU A 310 -16.30 22.05 -22.64
C LEU A 310 -16.02 20.64 -23.16
N LEU A 311 -16.77 19.64 -22.68
CA LEU A 311 -16.65 18.25 -23.14
C LEU A 311 -17.01 18.12 -24.63
N LEU A 312 -18.08 18.79 -25.08
CA LEU A 312 -18.45 18.83 -26.49
C LEU A 312 -17.36 19.50 -27.34
N ALA A 313 -16.77 20.59 -26.87
CA ALA A 313 -15.67 21.27 -27.57
C ALA A 313 -14.42 20.38 -27.68
N ILE A 314 -14.03 19.70 -26.60
CA ILE A 314 -12.90 18.77 -26.59
C ILE A 314 -13.17 17.58 -27.53
N SER A 315 -14.38 17.01 -27.47
CA SER A 315 -14.82 15.93 -28.36
C SER A 315 -14.74 16.36 -29.83
N PHE A 316 -15.24 17.56 -30.15
CA PHE A 316 -15.20 18.11 -31.50
C PHE A 316 -13.79 18.33 -32.02
N VAL A 317 -12.89 18.91 -31.21
CA VAL A 317 -11.48 19.12 -31.60
C VAL A 317 -10.79 17.79 -31.84
N TYR A 318 -10.96 16.82 -30.94
CA TYR A 318 -10.37 15.50 -31.10
C TYR A 318 -10.88 14.79 -32.36
N GLN A 319 -12.18 14.86 -32.63
CA GLN A 319 -12.79 14.25 -33.82
C GLN A 319 -12.33 14.92 -35.12
N ARG A 320 -12.20 16.26 -35.13
CA ARG A 320 -11.71 17.02 -36.27
C ARG A 320 -10.26 16.66 -36.62
N ASP A 321 -9.39 16.59 -35.62
CA ASP A 321 -7.97 16.32 -35.83
C ASP A 321 -7.74 14.85 -36.26
N TRP A 322 -8.56 13.91 -35.78
CA TRP A 322 -8.56 12.50 -36.24
C TRP A 322 -8.95 12.35 -37.72
N LEU A 323 -9.92 13.13 -38.19
CA LEU A 323 -10.35 13.12 -39.59
C LEU A 323 -9.26 13.65 -40.53
N GLN A 324 -8.48 14.63 -40.10
CA GLN A 324 -7.38 15.19 -40.89
C GLN A 324 -6.22 14.20 -41.09
N LEU A 325 -5.88 13.41 -40.06
CA LEU A 325 -4.88 12.35 -40.16
C LEU A 325 -5.34 11.19 -41.06
N SER A 326 -6.64 10.87 -41.05
CA SER A 326 -7.23 9.81 -41.89
C SER A 326 -7.25 10.18 -43.38
N GLY A 327 -7.50 11.46 -43.71
CA GLY A 327 -7.47 11.97 -45.08
C GLY A 327 -6.06 12.05 -45.67
N ALA A 328 -5.05 12.40 -44.87
CA ALA A 328 -3.65 12.48 -45.31
C ALA A 328 -3.06 11.10 -45.67
N ARG A 329 -3.41 10.04 -44.91
CA ARG A 329 -2.93 8.66 -45.14
C ARG A 329 -3.54 8.00 -46.37
N ARG A 330 -4.75 8.41 -46.78
CA ARG A 330 -5.40 7.95 -48.03
C ARG A 330 -4.71 8.53 -49.27
N LYS A 331 -4.30 9.80 -49.24
CA LYS A 331 -3.58 10.45 -50.35
C LYS A 331 -2.17 9.88 -50.61
N SER A 332 -1.50 9.33 -49.59
CA SER A 332 -0.18 8.72 -49.76
C SER A 332 -0.21 7.23 -50.16
N GLY A 333 -1.37 6.57 -50.08
CA GLY A 333 -1.54 5.17 -50.45
C GLY A 333 -1.87 4.94 -51.93
N ASP A 334 -2.48 5.93 -52.60
CA ASP A 334 -2.81 5.91 -54.03
C ASP A 334 -1.65 6.35 -54.95
N THR A 335 -0.46 6.61 -54.39
CA THR A 335 0.73 7.05 -55.13
C THR A 335 1.88 6.03 -55.13
N ALA A 336 1.62 4.78 -54.75
CA ALA A 336 2.58 3.68 -54.79
C ALA A 336 2.28 2.69 -55.92
#